data_AF-A0AAW6FP26-F1
#
_entry.id   AF-A0AAW6FP26-F1
#
_cell.length_a   1.000
_cell.length_b   1.000
_cell.length_c   1.000
_cell.angle_alpha   90.00
_cell.angle_beta   90.00
_cell.angle_gamma   90.00
#
_symmetry.space_group_name_H-M   'P 1'
#
loop_
_entity.id
_entity.type
_entity.pdbx_description
1 polymer ?
#
loop_
_entity_poly.entity_id
_entity_poly.type
_entity_poly.pdbx_seq_one_letter_code
_entity_poly.pdbx_strand_id
1 'polypeptide(L)'
;MQEKIERDEADASIAIGFPSLDSTATTSGQITNLKLPVSREDVYLSWIGSGFGVGVQGGLSILFEQEQILMALFEGWRIYREYLERMQGLRGNQINTWNGQWLAHYFSDHFIEDEPLIGFQPFAAKEDGYEVVTRSWTDVLMAIAREIKDVRMMGYVYSLGQTNITVGFIPFVLTEIRRTVELYIKLFGMRNAKKAEHLFGTAYGFLRSCQMGMIGVSALEPKGLKEYMMKGKIPVYDAENEEKRINFYTYIIWILAMLNNEDLWEKSREIAQMLHTYVLGDKKSNMTRRNQVNKILETNSRMIFLNELQQIIPQIPDIKFAEDIGKLIHSMPVDNIPYFLTLVRFNYAIVCNQ
;
A
#
# COMPACT_ATOMS: atom_id res chain seq x y z
N MET A 1 -2.61 38.43 12.32
CA MET A 1 -3.58 37.31 12.30
C MET A 1 -4.68 37.50 13.34
N GLN A 2 -4.36 37.69 14.64
CA GLN A 2 -5.38 37.96 15.66
C GLN A 2 -6.29 39.17 15.31
N GLU A 3 -5.73 40.28 14.83
CA GLU A 3 -6.52 41.44 14.40
C GLU A 3 -7.46 41.16 13.20
N LYS A 4 -7.07 40.25 12.29
CA LYS A 4 -7.91 39.84 11.16
C LYS A 4 -9.10 39.00 11.61
N ILE A 5 -8.85 38.06 12.53
CA ILE A 5 -9.89 37.21 13.13
C ILE A 5 -10.97 38.06 13.83
N GLU A 6 -10.63 39.24 14.35
CA GLU A 6 -11.56 40.11 15.07
C GLU A 6 -12.35 41.08 14.17
N ARG A 7 -11.89 41.33 12.94
CA ARG A 7 -12.42 42.40 12.07
C ARG A 7 -13.04 41.91 10.77
N ASP A 8 -12.53 40.81 10.24
CA ASP A 8 -12.85 40.36 8.88
C ASP A 8 -13.82 39.17 8.91
N GLU A 9 -14.56 38.97 7.82
CA GLU A 9 -15.38 37.77 7.62
C GLU A 9 -14.45 36.55 7.47
N ALA A 10 -14.81 35.44 8.11
CA ALA A 10 -13.98 34.24 8.09
C ALA A 10 -13.89 33.65 6.67
N ASP A 11 -12.71 33.76 6.07
CA ASP A 11 -12.41 33.24 4.73
C ASP A 11 -11.24 32.25 4.77
N ALA A 12 -10.91 31.65 3.64
CA ALA A 12 -9.78 30.72 3.50
C ALA A 12 -8.41 31.26 4.03
N SER A 13 -8.26 32.59 4.16
CA SER A 13 -7.04 33.23 4.66
C SER A 13 -6.99 33.33 6.19
N ILE A 14 -8.14 33.17 6.85
CA ILE A 14 -8.32 33.30 8.31
C ILE A 14 -8.73 31.96 8.94
N ALA A 15 -9.61 31.21 8.28
CA ALA A 15 -10.14 29.93 8.72
C ALA A 15 -9.79 28.83 7.71
N ILE A 16 -9.08 27.80 8.16
CA ILE A 16 -8.56 26.77 7.26
C ILE A 16 -9.70 25.87 6.78
N GLY A 17 -9.78 25.66 5.46
CA GLY A 17 -10.83 24.88 4.82
C GLY A 17 -12.11 25.67 4.48
N PHE A 18 -12.17 26.96 4.83
CA PHE A 18 -13.25 27.85 4.40
C PHE A 18 -13.08 28.25 2.93
N PRO A 19 -14.16 28.67 2.25
CA PRO A 19 -14.06 29.21 0.90
C PRO A 19 -13.29 30.53 0.88
N SER A 20 -12.67 30.82 -0.26
CA SER A 20 -12.33 32.21 -0.60
C SER A 20 -13.59 33.06 -0.75
N LEU A 21 -13.56 34.30 -0.25
CA LEU A 21 -14.63 35.29 -0.50
C LEU A 21 -14.67 35.73 -1.97
N ASP A 22 -13.55 35.65 -2.67
CA ASP A 22 -13.53 35.79 -4.13
C ASP A 22 -14.04 34.48 -4.76
N SER A 23 -15.26 34.53 -5.31
CA SER A 23 -15.92 33.40 -5.97
C SER A 23 -15.19 32.88 -7.20
N THR A 24 -14.26 33.66 -7.77
CA THR A 24 -13.43 33.28 -8.92
C THR A 24 -12.10 32.63 -8.54
N ALA A 25 -11.73 32.65 -7.26
CA ALA A 25 -10.49 32.05 -6.77
C ALA A 25 -10.53 30.52 -6.82
N THR A 26 -9.36 29.88 -6.98
CA THR A 26 -9.23 28.40 -7.04
C THR A 26 -9.63 27.68 -5.74
N THR A 27 -9.81 28.42 -4.65
CA THR A 27 -10.21 27.93 -3.33
C THR A 27 -11.64 28.34 -2.96
N SER A 28 -12.44 28.85 -3.89
CA SER A 28 -13.84 29.29 -3.68
C SER A 28 -14.88 28.17 -3.60
N GLY A 29 -14.48 26.93 -3.30
CA GLY A 29 -15.38 25.78 -3.22
C GLY A 29 -16.30 25.81 -2.00
N GLN A 30 -17.45 25.12 -2.07
CA GLN A 30 -18.41 24.97 -0.95
C GLN A 30 -19.06 26.28 -0.45
N ILE A 31 -19.12 27.32 -1.28
CA ILE A 31 -19.88 28.53 -0.96
C ILE A 31 -21.38 28.22 -0.88
N THR A 32 -22.00 28.64 0.23
CA THR A 32 -23.44 28.51 0.46
C THR A 32 -24.06 29.88 0.69
N ASN A 33 -25.31 30.05 0.27
CA ASN A 33 -26.11 31.24 0.60
C ASN A 33 -26.75 31.15 1.99
N LEU A 34 -26.58 30.03 2.69
CA LEU A 34 -26.99 29.88 4.08
C LEU A 34 -26.05 30.70 4.98
N LYS A 35 -26.63 31.55 5.84
CA LYS A 35 -25.87 32.27 6.87
C LYS A 35 -25.57 31.30 8.01
N LEU A 36 -24.39 30.70 7.99
CA LEU A 36 -23.89 29.88 9.07
C LEU A 36 -23.21 30.80 10.10
N PRO A 37 -23.60 30.77 11.39
CA PRO A 37 -22.88 31.53 12.40
C PRO A 37 -21.49 30.93 12.56
N VAL A 38 -20.46 31.76 12.39
CA VAL A 38 -19.05 31.37 12.57
C VAL A 38 -18.51 32.17 13.74
N SER A 39 -18.17 31.49 14.83
CA SER A 39 -17.57 32.10 16.00
C SER A 39 -16.04 32.18 15.85
N ARG A 40 -15.40 32.99 16.70
CA ARG A 40 -13.94 33.02 16.83
C ARG A 40 -13.37 31.65 17.21
N GLU A 41 -14.12 30.89 18.01
CA GLU A 41 -13.72 29.54 18.41
C GLU A 41 -13.70 28.59 17.22
N ASP A 42 -14.69 28.66 16.31
CA ASP A 42 -14.72 27.87 15.08
C ASP A 42 -13.50 28.15 14.19
N VAL A 43 -13.06 29.42 14.12
CA VAL A 43 -11.83 29.78 13.41
C VAL A 43 -10.64 29.07 14.05
N TYR A 44 -10.44 29.13 15.37
CA TYR A 44 -9.32 28.44 16.02
C TYR A 44 -9.41 26.91 15.87
N LEU A 45 -10.61 26.34 16.00
CA LEU A 45 -10.85 24.92 15.78
C LEU A 45 -10.51 24.49 14.35
N SER A 46 -10.71 25.35 13.34
CA SER A 46 -10.28 25.07 11.97
C SER A 46 -8.76 24.90 11.84
N TRP A 47 -7.98 25.69 12.59
CA TRP A 47 -6.52 25.56 12.62
C TRP A 47 -6.09 24.28 13.32
N ILE A 48 -6.70 23.95 14.46
CA ILE A 48 -6.43 22.71 15.20
C ILE A 48 -6.79 21.50 14.33
N GLY A 49 -7.99 21.50 13.75
CA GLY A 49 -8.47 20.44 12.86
C GLY A 49 -7.56 20.27 11.65
N SER A 50 -7.13 21.36 10.99
CA SER A 50 -6.15 21.27 9.90
C SER A 50 -4.81 20.72 10.38
N GLY A 51 -4.39 21.04 11.60
CA GLY A 51 -3.13 20.58 12.18
C GLY A 51 -3.10 19.07 12.42
N PHE A 52 -4.25 18.41 12.57
CA PHE A 52 -4.37 16.95 12.70
C PHE A 52 -4.27 16.20 11.37
N GLY A 53 -4.17 16.90 10.24
CA GLY A 53 -4.01 16.24 8.94
C GLY A 53 -2.71 15.44 8.87
N VAL A 54 -2.77 14.19 8.42
CA VAL A 54 -1.59 13.32 8.22
C VAL A 54 -1.17 13.41 6.76
N GLY A 55 -0.11 14.19 6.49
CA GLY A 55 0.43 14.42 5.16
C GLY A 55 1.27 13.25 4.66
N VAL A 56 1.00 12.79 3.44
CA VAL A 56 1.67 11.64 2.82
C VAL A 56 2.15 11.95 1.40
N GLN A 57 3.06 11.14 0.88
CA GLN A 57 3.54 11.26 -0.51
C GLN A 57 2.35 11.20 -1.48
N GLY A 58 2.41 12.04 -2.50
CA GLY A 58 1.28 12.31 -3.40
C GLY A 58 0.54 13.61 -3.08
N GLY A 59 0.96 14.36 -2.05
CA GLY A 59 0.47 15.71 -1.77
C GLY A 59 -0.94 15.76 -1.16
N LEU A 60 -1.39 14.64 -0.60
CA LEU A 60 -2.67 14.53 0.11
C LEU A 60 -2.42 14.43 1.62
N SER A 61 -3.42 14.80 2.39
CA SER A 61 -3.52 14.60 3.83
C SER A 61 -4.71 13.71 4.16
N ILE A 62 -4.63 13.02 5.30
CA ILE A 62 -5.69 12.16 5.84
C ILE A 62 -6.05 12.67 7.23
N LEU A 63 -7.32 12.96 7.48
CA LEU A 63 -7.83 13.15 8.84
C LEU A 63 -8.38 11.81 9.34
N PHE A 64 -7.98 11.43 10.56
CA PHE A 64 -8.50 10.27 11.26
C PHE A 64 -9.26 10.73 12.50
N GLU A 65 -10.35 10.05 12.83
CA GLU A 65 -11.11 10.28 14.07
C GLU A 65 -10.66 9.38 15.22
N GLN A 66 -9.77 8.42 14.93
CA GLN A 66 -9.33 7.43 15.92
C GLN A 66 -8.59 8.10 17.08
N GLU A 67 -9.08 7.91 18.31
CA GLU A 67 -8.52 8.49 19.53
C GLU A 67 -7.01 8.23 19.69
N GLN A 68 -6.57 6.99 19.47
CA GLN A 68 -5.15 6.62 19.57
C GLN A 68 -4.27 7.40 18.59
N ILE A 69 -4.77 7.66 17.37
CA ILE A 69 -4.04 8.45 16.37
C ILE A 69 -4.01 9.92 16.80
N LEU A 70 -5.16 10.46 17.22
CA LEU A 70 -5.26 11.86 17.64
C LEU A 70 -4.34 12.16 18.84
N MET A 71 -4.30 11.26 19.83
CA MET A 71 -3.41 11.38 20.98
C MET A 71 -1.93 11.30 20.57
N ALA A 72 -1.57 10.31 19.74
CA ALA A 72 -0.19 10.19 19.23
C ALA A 72 0.26 11.45 18.49
N LEU A 73 -0.60 12.03 17.64
CA LEU A 73 -0.32 13.28 16.93
C LEU A 73 -0.11 14.45 17.90
N PHE A 74 -1.01 14.62 18.86
CA PHE A 74 -0.92 15.70 19.84
C PHE A 74 0.38 15.65 20.65
N GLU A 75 0.81 14.46 21.07
CA GLU A 75 2.09 14.26 21.75
C GLU A 75 3.27 14.59 20.85
N GLY A 76 3.23 14.12 19.59
CA GLY A 76 4.23 14.42 18.58
C GLY A 76 4.38 15.91 18.27
N TRP A 77 3.33 16.72 18.43
CA TRP A 77 3.41 18.17 18.21
C TRP A 77 4.31 18.87 19.22
N ARG A 78 4.35 18.39 20.48
CA ARG A 78 5.25 18.93 21.50
C ARG A 78 6.70 18.74 21.09
N ILE A 79 7.04 17.55 20.61
CA ILE A 79 8.36 17.21 20.09
C ILE A 79 8.70 18.05 18.87
N TYR A 80 7.78 18.18 17.91
CA TYR A 80 8.00 19.01 16.72
C TYR A 80 8.28 20.46 17.08
N ARG A 81 7.54 20.99 18.06
CA ARG A 81 7.73 22.36 18.55
C ARG A 81 9.13 22.56 19.10
N GLU A 82 9.67 21.61 19.86
CA GLU A 82 11.05 21.66 20.36
C GLU A 82 12.07 21.68 19.22
N TYR A 83 11.85 20.90 18.15
CA TYR A 83 12.71 20.95 16.96
C TYR A 83 12.67 22.32 16.28
N LEU A 84 11.48 22.91 16.12
CA LEU A 84 11.33 24.25 15.52
C LEU A 84 12.04 25.35 16.34
N GLU A 85 12.10 25.21 17.66
CA GLU A 85 12.76 26.17 18.54
C GLU A 85 14.29 26.01 18.54
N ARG A 86 14.79 24.78 18.39
CA ARG A 86 16.22 24.46 18.49
C ARG A 86 16.95 24.45 17.13
N MET A 87 16.27 24.03 16.07
CA MET A 87 16.87 23.84 14.74
C MET A 87 16.63 25.07 13.86
N GLN A 88 17.60 25.99 13.86
CA GLN A 88 17.55 27.15 12.97
C GLN A 88 17.47 26.72 11.50
N GLY A 89 16.54 27.30 10.75
CA GLY A 89 16.32 26.99 9.34
C GLY A 89 15.39 25.79 9.07
N LEU A 90 14.80 25.17 10.11
CA LEU A 90 13.71 24.21 9.90
C LEU A 90 12.43 24.93 9.46
N ARG A 91 11.83 24.49 8.35
CA ARG A 91 10.57 25.05 7.84
C ARG A 91 9.41 24.76 8.81
N GLY A 92 8.73 25.81 9.28
CA GLY A 92 7.66 25.68 10.27
C GLY A 92 6.31 25.17 9.75
N ASN A 93 6.00 25.42 8.48
CA ASN A 93 4.70 25.11 7.86
C ASN A 93 4.57 23.66 7.36
N GLN A 94 5.06 22.70 8.13
CA GLN A 94 5.12 21.28 7.74
C GLN A 94 4.46 20.32 8.74
N ILE A 95 3.52 20.82 9.56
CA ILE A 95 2.86 20.01 10.60
C ILE A 95 2.21 18.72 10.04
N ASN A 96 1.57 18.78 8.87
CA ASN A 96 0.97 17.58 8.28
C ASN A 96 2.03 16.57 7.83
N THR A 97 3.14 17.05 7.26
CA THR A 97 4.26 16.19 6.88
C THR A 97 4.93 15.57 8.11
N TRP A 98 5.05 16.36 9.19
CA TRP A 98 5.50 15.88 10.50
C TRP A 98 4.60 14.78 11.03
N ASN A 99 3.27 14.97 11.00
CA ASN A 99 2.31 13.98 11.44
C ASN A 99 2.50 12.64 10.70
N GLY A 100 2.72 12.67 9.39
CA GLY A 100 3.02 11.46 8.60
C GLY A 100 4.31 10.76 9.06
N GLN A 101 5.40 11.51 9.27
CA GLN A 101 6.64 10.94 9.81
C GLN A 101 6.46 10.38 11.22
N TRP A 102 5.79 11.14 12.09
CA TRP A 102 5.60 10.79 13.48
C TRP A 102 4.77 9.53 13.63
N LEU A 103 3.64 9.39 12.93
CA LEU A 103 2.82 8.19 13.02
C LEU A 103 3.53 6.94 12.47
N ALA A 104 4.29 7.08 11.39
CA ALA A 104 5.08 5.97 10.84
C ALA A 104 6.15 5.49 11.84
N HIS A 105 6.68 6.39 12.67
CA HIS A 105 7.65 6.08 13.72
C HIS A 105 6.98 5.57 15.00
N TYR A 106 5.97 6.27 15.50
CA TYR A 106 5.25 6.00 16.75
C TYR A 106 4.60 4.62 16.76
N PHE A 107 3.99 4.21 15.64
CA PHE A 107 3.41 2.87 15.49
C PHE A 107 4.38 1.86 14.86
N SER A 108 5.68 2.16 14.83
CA SER A 108 6.70 1.21 14.36
C SER A 108 7.08 0.21 15.45
N ASP A 109 7.67 -0.91 15.04
CA ASP A 109 8.20 -1.93 15.95
C ASP A 109 9.50 -1.52 16.66
N HIS A 110 10.02 -0.31 16.39
CA HIS A 110 11.22 0.23 17.04
C HIS A 110 10.90 1.41 17.97
N PHE A 111 9.63 1.78 18.11
CA PHE A 111 9.24 2.83 19.04
C PHE A 111 9.45 2.36 20.48
N ILE A 112 10.10 3.22 21.28
CA ILE A 112 10.34 3.00 22.69
C ILE A 112 9.77 4.21 23.42
N GLU A 113 8.77 4.01 24.27
CA GLU A 113 8.05 5.09 24.95
C GLU A 113 8.99 5.97 25.81
N ASP A 114 9.94 5.35 26.50
CA ASP A 114 10.96 6.04 27.32
C ASP A 114 12.02 6.78 26.48
N GLU A 115 12.23 6.35 25.22
CA GLU A 115 13.20 6.93 24.28
C GLU A 115 12.53 7.23 22.92
N PRO A 116 11.55 8.14 22.87
CA PRO A 116 10.65 8.29 21.73
C PRO A 116 11.33 8.78 20.45
N LEU A 117 12.58 9.27 20.54
CA LEU A 117 13.36 9.78 19.41
C LEU A 117 14.40 8.77 18.90
N ILE A 118 14.52 7.58 19.50
CA ILE A 118 15.51 6.59 19.11
C ILE A 118 15.31 6.18 17.64
N GLY A 119 16.36 6.27 16.84
CA GLY A 119 16.30 5.96 15.40
C GLY A 119 15.42 6.90 14.56
N PHE A 120 14.84 7.94 15.14
CA PHE A 120 13.93 8.84 14.43
C PHE A 120 14.71 9.93 13.69
N GLN A 121 14.71 9.85 12.36
CA GLN A 121 15.42 10.79 11.47
C GLN A 121 14.45 11.42 10.45
N PRO A 122 13.61 12.39 10.89
CA PRO A 122 12.54 12.91 10.04
C PRO A 122 12.98 14.03 9.07
N PHE A 123 14.21 14.54 9.18
CA PHE A 123 14.65 15.73 8.46
C PHE A 123 15.64 15.43 7.32
N ALA A 124 15.56 16.22 6.26
CA ALA A 124 16.56 16.27 5.19
C ALA A 124 17.06 17.70 4.99
N ALA A 125 18.34 17.83 4.62
CA ALA A 125 18.93 19.12 4.26
C ALA A 125 18.46 19.59 2.87
N LYS A 126 18.27 20.90 2.74
CA LYS A 126 17.98 21.64 1.50
C LYS A 126 18.92 22.84 1.39
N GLU A 127 18.93 23.47 0.22
CA GLU A 127 19.75 24.66 -0.03
C GLU A 127 19.52 25.77 1.03
N ASP A 128 18.27 25.96 1.45
CA ASP A 128 17.87 27.02 2.39
C ASP A 128 17.52 26.53 3.81
N GLY A 129 18.04 25.37 4.24
CA GLY A 129 17.85 24.86 5.61
C GLY A 129 17.39 23.40 5.66
N TYR A 130 16.42 23.11 6.53
CA TYR A 130 15.93 21.75 6.76
C TYR A 130 14.43 21.64 6.48
N GLU A 131 14.02 20.47 5.99
CA GLU A 131 12.61 20.13 5.83
C GLU A 131 12.30 18.76 6.43
N VAL A 132 11.04 18.58 6.85
CA VAL A 132 10.51 17.26 7.17
C VAL A 132 10.36 16.46 5.88
N VAL A 133 10.93 15.26 5.84
CA VAL A 133 10.81 14.32 4.72
C VAL A 133 9.37 13.77 4.69
N THR A 134 8.73 13.72 3.53
CA THR A 134 7.38 13.14 3.42
C THR A 134 7.43 11.61 3.38
N ARG A 135 6.63 10.95 4.22
CA ARG A 135 6.46 9.47 4.22
C ARG A 135 5.48 8.99 3.16
N SER A 136 5.71 7.77 2.69
CA SER A 136 4.75 7.08 1.82
C SER A 136 3.45 6.81 2.59
N TRP A 137 2.32 6.77 1.88
CA TRP A 137 1.04 6.45 2.51
C TRP A 137 1.00 4.99 2.99
N THR A 138 1.73 4.08 2.34
CA THR A 138 1.82 2.68 2.75
C THR A 138 2.59 2.51 4.04
N ASP A 139 3.72 3.22 4.23
CA ASP A 139 4.50 3.17 5.47
C ASP A 139 3.63 3.59 6.67
N VAL A 140 2.92 4.70 6.54
CA VAL A 140 2.04 5.25 7.59
C VAL A 140 0.92 4.26 7.92
N LEU A 141 0.21 3.76 6.90
CA LEU A 141 -0.91 2.84 7.13
C LEU A 141 -0.47 1.46 7.62
N MET A 142 0.69 0.96 7.18
CA MET A 142 1.24 -0.31 7.67
C MET A 142 1.67 -0.20 9.12
N ALA A 143 2.27 0.93 9.53
CA ALA A 143 2.58 1.19 10.94
C ALA A 143 1.28 1.24 11.77
N ILE A 144 0.32 2.07 11.37
CA ILE A 144 -1.01 2.16 12.02
C ILE A 144 -1.68 0.77 12.12
N ALA A 145 -1.67 0.00 11.02
CA ALA A 145 -2.33 -1.31 10.97
C ALA A 145 -1.70 -2.34 11.90
N ARG A 146 -0.42 -2.19 12.31
CA ARG A 146 0.22 -3.09 13.28
C ARG A 146 -0.40 -2.96 14.66
N GLU A 147 -0.58 -1.73 15.12
CA GLU A 147 -1.07 -1.46 16.48
C GLU A 147 -2.59 -1.41 16.55
N ILE A 148 -3.23 -0.67 15.65
CA ILE A 148 -4.69 -0.46 15.70
C ILE A 148 -5.40 -1.67 15.12
N LYS A 149 -6.19 -2.33 15.98
CA LYS A 149 -6.83 -3.62 15.68
C LYS A 149 -8.14 -3.52 14.92
N ASP A 150 -8.71 -2.33 14.81
CA ASP A 150 -9.97 -2.07 14.12
C ASP A 150 -9.98 -2.64 12.70
N VAL A 151 -11.11 -3.24 12.31
CA VAL A 151 -11.26 -3.88 11.00
C VAL A 151 -11.25 -2.84 9.89
N ARG A 152 -11.97 -1.74 10.12
CA ARG A 152 -12.16 -0.67 9.15
C ARG A 152 -12.09 0.66 9.87
N MET A 153 -11.28 1.56 9.36
CA MET A 153 -11.12 2.92 9.85
C MET A 153 -11.52 3.87 8.73
N MET A 154 -12.30 4.90 9.05
CA MET A 154 -12.62 5.96 8.09
C MET A 154 -11.56 7.06 8.19
N GLY A 155 -11.10 7.55 7.04
CA GLY A 155 -10.30 8.77 6.99
C GLY A 155 -10.80 9.71 5.92
N TYR A 156 -10.76 11.01 6.21
CA TYR A 156 -11.13 12.05 5.27
C TYR A 156 -9.89 12.50 4.49
N VAL A 157 -9.89 12.27 3.18
CA VAL A 157 -8.73 12.50 2.31
C VAL A 157 -8.90 13.79 1.51
N TYR A 158 -7.90 14.66 1.58
CA TYR A 158 -7.97 16.01 1.04
C TYR A 158 -6.57 16.59 0.77
N SER A 159 -6.51 17.76 0.15
CA SER A 159 -5.31 18.61 0.08
C SER A 159 -5.74 20.07 0.09
N LEU A 160 -5.09 20.89 0.91
CA LEU A 160 -5.28 22.34 0.95
C LEU A 160 -3.97 23.00 0.54
N GLY A 161 -4.03 23.91 -0.42
CA GLY A 161 -2.84 24.55 -0.99
C GLY A 161 -3.23 25.59 -2.03
N GLN A 162 -2.44 25.71 -3.10
CA GLN A 162 -2.79 26.58 -4.24
C GLN A 162 -4.10 26.15 -4.92
N THR A 163 -4.34 24.84 -4.96
CA THR A 163 -5.58 24.22 -5.42
C THR A 163 -6.05 23.25 -4.37
N ASN A 164 -7.31 23.40 -3.93
CA ASN A 164 -7.89 22.48 -2.97
C ASN A 164 -8.37 21.21 -3.67
N ILE A 165 -8.06 20.05 -3.09
CA ILE A 165 -8.53 18.74 -3.54
C ILE A 165 -9.36 18.13 -2.43
N THR A 166 -10.58 17.73 -2.73
CA THR A 166 -11.41 16.91 -1.84
C THR A 166 -11.61 15.56 -2.49
N VAL A 167 -11.14 14.49 -1.84
CA VAL A 167 -11.44 13.12 -2.24
C VAL A 167 -12.65 12.61 -1.44
N GLY A 168 -12.71 12.95 -0.15
CA GLY A 168 -13.81 12.61 0.75
C GLY A 168 -13.47 11.50 1.73
N PHE A 169 -14.49 10.87 2.29
CA PHE A 169 -14.34 9.79 3.27
C PHE A 169 -13.98 8.48 2.58
N ILE A 170 -12.83 7.91 2.95
CA ILE A 170 -12.30 6.66 2.41
C ILE A 170 -12.19 5.64 3.54
N PRO A 171 -12.75 4.42 3.35
CA PRO A 171 -12.54 3.32 4.28
C PRO A 171 -11.16 2.69 4.07
N PHE A 172 -10.38 2.63 5.15
CA PHE A 172 -9.12 1.92 5.26
C PHE A 172 -9.36 0.57 5.96
N VAL A 173 -9.10 -0.54 5.28
CA VAL A 173 -9.28 -1.89 5.83
C VAL A 173 -7.96 -2.34 6.46
N LEU A 174 -7.74 -1.98 7.71
CA LEU A 174 -6.46 -2.21 8.39
C LEU A 174 -6.14 -3.71 8.53
N THR A 175 -7.14 -4.57 8.67
CA THR A 175 -6.93 -6.03 8.74
C THR A 175 -6.33 -6.60 7.45
N GLU A 176 -6.73 -6.07 6.29
CA GLU A 176 -6.19 -6.48 4.99
C GLU A 176 -4.74 -6.04 4.82
N ILE A 177 -4.44 -4.80 5.22
CA ILE A 177 -3.08 -4.24 5.20
C ILE A 177 -2.18 -5.04 6.15
N ARG A 178 -2.62 -5.25 7.39
CA ARG A 178 -1.90 -6.00 8.42
C ARG A 178 -1.60 -7.43 7.96
N ARG A 179 -2.61 -8.15 7.46
CA ARG A 179 -2.45 -9.53 6.99
C ARG A 179 -1.43 -9.62 5.85
N THR A 180 -1.37 -8.63 4.96
CA THR A 180 -0.38 -8.60 3.88
C THR A 180 1.04 -8.55 4.44
N VAL A 181 1.28 -7.73 5.47
CA VAL A 181 2.58 -7.64 6.16
C VAL A 181 2.88 -8.93 6.93
N GLU A 182 1.92 -9.45 7.69
CA GLU A 182 2.06 -10.71 8.45
C GLU A 182 2.39 -11.89 7.53
N LEU A 183 1.73 -11.97 6.37
CA LEU A 183 1.99 -13.01 5.36
C LEU A 183 3.41 -12.90 4.80
N TYR A 184 3.90 -11.69 4.55
CA TYR A 184 5.29 -11.48 4.12
C TYR A 184 6.27 -12.01 5.19
N ILE A 185 6.07 -11.59 6.44
CA ILE A 185 6.92 -12.00 7.56
C ILE A 185 6.93 -13.54 7.68
N LYS A 186 5.75 -14.16 7.57
CA LYS A 186 5.58 -15.62 7.67
C LYS A 186 6.34 -16.38 6.57
N LEU A 187 6.27 -15.94 5.31
CA LEU A 187 6.84 -16.69 4.19
C LEU A 187 8.31 -16.34 3.89
N PHE A 188 8.71 -15.09 4.09
CA PHE A 188 10.00 -14.58 3.63
C PHE A 188 10.81 -13.86 4.71
N GLY A 189 10.30 -13.78 5.95
CA GLY A 189 10.98 -13.25 7.11
C GLY A 189 10.87 -11.73 7.27
N MET A 190 10.98 -11.27 8.52
CA MET A 190 10.79 -9.86 8.90
C MET A 190 11.78 -8.90 8.21
N ARG A 191 13.04 -9.29 8.05
CA ARG A 191 14.05 -8.45 7.39
C ARG A 191 13.66 -8.10 5.95
N ASN A 192 13.15 -9.07 5.20
CA ASN A 192 12.72 -8.85 3.82
C ASN A 192 11.39 -8.09 3.77
N ALA A 193 10.48 -8.36 4.71
CA ALA A 193 9.22 -7.64 4.82
C ALA A 193 9.46 -6.12 4.97
N LYS A 194 10.33 -5.71 5.90
CA LYS A 194 10.72 -4.30 6.09
C LYS A 194 11.28 -3.67 4.81
N LYS A 195 12.14 -4.39 4.09
CA LYS A 195 12.67 -3.90 2.81
C LYS A 195 11.61 -3.81 1.72
N ALA A 196 10.51 -4.56 1.81
CA ALA A 196 9.46 -4.57 0.79
C ALA A 196 8.36 -3.51 0.98
N GLU A 197 8.25 -2.88 2.15
CA GLU A 197 7.16 -1.95 2.49
C GLU A 197 6.98 -0.84 1.44
N HIS A 198 8.10 -0.26 0.98
CA HIS A 198 8.10 0.81 -0.03
C HIS A 198 7.70 0.36 -1.44
N LEU A 199 7.62 -0.96 -1.70
CA LEU A 199 7.23 -1.51 -3.00
C LEU A 199 5.71 -1.68 -3.12
N PHE A 200 5.01 -1.81 -2.00
CA PHE A 200 3.55 -1.90 -1.99
C PHE A 200 2.90 -0.57 -2.35
N GLY A 201 1.73 -0.64 -3.01
CA GLY A 201 0.93 0.54 -3.35
C GLY A 201 1.54 1.45 -4.41
N THR A 202 2.56 0.97 -5.13
CA THR A 202 3.29 1.74 -6.14
C THR A 202 2.67 1.69 -7.54
N ALA A 203 1.66 0.84 -7.78
CA ALA A 203 1.05 0.70 -9.10
C ALA A 203 0.26 1.93 -9.58
N TYR A 204 -0.46 2.62 -8.68
CA TYR A 204 -1.38 3.71 -9.04
C TYR A 204 -1.14 5.03 -8.29
N GLY A 205 -0.49 4.98 -7.13
CA GLY A 205 -0.35 6.12 -6.22
C GLY A 205 -1.62 6.40 -5.39
N PHE A 206 -1.47 7.17 -4.30
CA PHE A 206 -2.48 7.27 -3.26
C PHE A 206 -3.84 7.81 -3.73
N LEU A 207 -3.85 8.90 -4.50
CA LEU A 207 -5.08 9.51 -5.02
C LEU A 207 -5.89 8.51 -5.83
N ARG A 208 -5.23 7.80 -6.75
CA ARG A 208 -5.91 6.85 -7.63
C ARG A 208 -6.39 5.63 -6.86
N SER A 209 -5.64 5.16 -5.86
CA SER A 209 -6.10 4.12 -4.94
C SER A 209 -7.34 4.55 -4.17
N CYS A 210 -7.41 5.80 -3.70
CA CYS A 210 -8.61 6.32 -3.02
C CYS A 210 -9.84 6.38 -3.95
N GLN A 211 -9.64 6.75 -5.23
CA GLN A 211 -10.71 6.77 -6.23
C GLN A 211 -11.31 5.39 -6.53
N MET A 212 -10.65 4.29 -6.14
CA MET A 212 -11.20 2.94 -6.23
C MET A 212 -12.19 2.61 -5.11
N GLY A 213 -12.42 3.55 -4.17
CA GLY A 213 -13.49 3.51 -3.18
C GLY A 213 -13.09 2.95 -1.81
N MET A 214 -11.95 2.27 -1.70
CA MET A 214 -11.41 1.79 -0.43
C MET A 214 -9.91 1.53 -0.50
N ILE A 215 -9.23 1.62 0.63
CA ILE A 215 -7.80 1.28 0.77
C ILE A 215 -7.71 -0.04 1.56
N GLY A 216 -7.39 -1.11 0.83
CA GLY A 216 -7.22 -2.47 1.34
C GLY A 216 -6.17 -3.21 0.52
N VAL A 217 -6.25 -4.54 0.39
CA VAL A 217 -5.25 -5.34 -0.35
C VAL A 217 -5.08 -4.84 -1.78
N SER A 218 -6.18 -4.56 -2.49
CA SER A 218 -6.14 -4.09 -3.88
C SER A 218 -5.32 -2.80 -4.05
N ALA A 219 -5.38 -1.90 -3.08
CA ALA A 219 -4.64 -0.63 -3.11
C ALA A 219 -3.14 -0.82 -2.92
N LEU A 220 -2.70 -1.96 -2.36
CA LEU A 220 -1.30 -2.29 -2.15
C LEU A 220 -0.62 -2.87 -3.40
N GLU A 221 -1.27 -2.86 -4.58
CA GLU A 221 -0.69 -3.42 -5.81
C GLU A 221 0.72 -2.86 -6.09
N PRO A 222 1.74 -3.72 -6.18
CA PRO A 222 3.09 -3.30 -6.53
C PRO A 222 3.22 -3.07 -8.05
N LYS A 223 3.98 -2.04 -8.42
CA LYS A 223 4.19 -1.66 -9.83
C LYS A 223 4.86 -2.79 -10.62
N GLY A 224 4.40 -3.02 -11.85
CA GLY A 224 5.00 -3.97 -12.78
C GLY A 224 4.34 -5.35 -12.82
N LEU A 225 3.43 -5.65 -11.87
CA LEU A 225 2.78 -6.96 -11.77
C LEU A 225 1.86 -7.29 -12.97
N LYS A 226 1.28 -6.27 -13.60
CA LYS A 226 0.36 -6.42 -14.74
C LYS A 226 0.94 -7.17 -15.93
N GLU A 227 2.25 -7.10 -16.16
CA GLU A 227 2.87 -7.84 -17.26
C GLU A 227 2.69 -9.35 -17.09
N TYR A 228 2.80 -9.83 -15.86
CA TYR A 228 2.61 -11.24 -15.53
C TYR A 228 1.12 -11.56 -15.56
N MET A 229 0.30 -10.83 -14.81
CA MET A 229 -1.13 -11.15 -14.68
C MET A 229 -1.93 -11.02 -15.98
N MET A 230 -1.65 -10.02 -16.83
CA MET A 230 -2.45 -9.80 -18.04
C MET A 230 -1.85 -10.48 -19.28
N LYS A 231 -0.52 -10.45 -19.43
CA LYS A 231 0.14 -10.90 -20.67
C LYS A 231 0.67 -12.33 -20.60
N GLY A 232 0.52 -13.04 -19.50
CA GLY A 232 1.00 -14.42 -19.42
C GLY A 232 2.52 -14.52 -19.24
N LYS A 233 3.24 -13.40 -19.07
CA LYS A 233 4.72 -13.40 -19.01
C LYS A 233 5.20 -14.33 -17.88
N ILE A 234 6.22 -15.14 -18.17
CA ILE A 234 6.89 -15.97 -17.17
C ILE A 234 7.94 -15.08 -16.46
N PRO A 235 7.92 -14.98 -15.13
CA PRO A 235 8.86 -14.14 -14.40
C PRO A 235 10.25 -14.79 -14.37
N VAL A 236 11.28 -13.95 -14.23
CA VAL A 236 12.67 -14.41 -14.07
C VAL A 236 13.03 -14.26 -12.60
N TYR A 237 13.41 -15.37 -11.96
CA TYR A 237 13.89 -15.38 -10.59
C TYR A 237 15.41 -15.21 -10.57
N ASP A 238 15.90 -14.26 -9.77
CA ASP A 238 17.32 -13.96 -9.62
C ASP A 238 17.68 -14.16 -8.14
N ALA A 239 18.29 -15.31 -7.84
CA ALA A 239 18.61 -15.70 -6.46
C ALA A 239 19.72 -14.84 -5.85
N GLU A 240 20.62 -14.29 -6.67
CA GLU A 240 21.79 -13.52 -6.24
C GLU A 240 21.45 -12.04 -6.02
N ASN A 241 20.52 -11.49 -6.79
CA ASN A 241 20.11 -10.09 -6.66
C ASN A 241 19.01 -9.91 -5.60
N GLU A 242 19.41 -9.40 -4.42
CA GLU A 242 18.50 -9.18 -3.30
C GLU A 242 17.32 -8.25 -3.64
N GLU A 243 17.55 -7.14 -4.34
CA GLU A 243 16.50 -6.17 -4.69
C GLU A 243 15.44 -6.80 -5.60
N LYS A 244 15.87 -7.49 -6.66
CA LYS A 244 14.95 -8.22 -7.55
C LYS A 244 14.19 -9.30 -6.80
N ARG A 245 14.86 -10.01 -5.89
CA ARG A 245 14.24 -11.06 -5.06
C ARG A 245 13.18 -10.50 -4.12
N ILE A 246 13.44 -9.37 -3.47
CA ILE A 246 12.46 -8.69 -2.61
C ILE A 246 11.25 -8.24 -3.42
N ASN A 247 11.47 -7.66 -4.61
CA ASN A 247 10.37 -7.29 -5.51
C ASN A 247 9.56 -8.51 -5.97
N PHE A 248 10.25 -9.61 -6.31
CA PHE A 248 9.62 -10.88 -6.69
C PHE A 248 8.74 -11.45 -5.56
N TYR A 249 9.22 -11.43 -4.32
CA TYR A 249 8.44 -11.84 -3.15
C TYR A 249 7.28 -10.90 -2.86
N THR A 250 7.44 -9.59 -3.08
CA THR A 250 6.36 -8.61 -2.95
C THR A 250 5.20 -8.94 -3.89
N TYR A 251 5.50 -9.32 -5.14
CA TYR A 251 4.49 -9.79 -6.09
C TYR A 251 3.75 -11.03 -5.58
N ILE A 252 4.47 -12.05 -5.08
CA ILE A 252 3.88 -13.26 -4.51
C ILE A 252 2.95 -12.93 -3.34
N ILE A 253 3.42 -12.10 -2.40
CA ILE A 253 2.65 -11.75 -1.20
C ILE A 253 1.37 -11.01 -1.56
N TRP A 254 1.44 -10.05 -2.48
CA TRP A 254 0.25 -9.34 -2.91
C TRP A 254 -0.75 -10.28 -3.61
N ILE A 255 -0.27 -11.18 -4.49
CA ILE A 255 -1.13 -12.19 -5.15
C ILE A 255 -1.81 -13.09 -4.11
N LEU A 256 -1.07 -13.60 -3.13
CA LEU A 256 -1.63 -14.45 -2.08
C LEU A 256 -2.63 -13.70 -1.19
N ALA A 257 -2.36 -12.43 -0.89
CA ALA A 257 -3.29 -11.58 -0.15
C ALA A 257 -4.60 -11.38 -0.92
N MET A 258 -4.52 -11.17 -2.24
CA MET A 258 -5.71 -11.08 -3.12
C MET A 258 -6.50 -12.40 -3.18
N LEU A 259 -5.80 -13.53 -3.21
CA LEU A 259 -6.42 -14.85 -3.19
C LEU A 259 -7.08 -15.18 -1.85
N ASN A 260 -6.63 -14.54 -0.77
CA ASN A 260 -7.17 -14.68 0.59
C ASN A 260 -7.17 -16.13 1.13
N ASN A 261 -6.35 -17.02 0.56
CA ASN A 261 -6.25 -18.43 0.94
C ASN A 261 -4.79 -18.87 0.90
N GLU A 262 -4.23 -19.16 2.09
CA GLU A 262 -2.82 -19.53 2.25
C GLU A 262 -2.52 -20.94 1.73
N ASP A 263 -3.49 -21.85 1.67
CA ASP A 263 -3.28 -23.21 1.15
C ASP A 263 -2.90 -23.21 -0.34
N LEU A 264 -3.29 -22.14 -1.06
CA LEU A 264 -2.94 -21.94 -2.46
C LEU A 264 -1.43 -21.71 -2.65
N TRP A 265 -0.70 -21.29 -1.61
CA TRP A 265 0.75 -21.22 -1.65
C TRP A 265 1.36 -22.60 -1.92
N GLU A 266 1.10 -23.58 -1.05
CA GLU A 266 1.67 -24.92 -1.20
C GLU A 266 1.17 -25.60 -2.47
N LYS A 267 -0.13 -25.47 -2.80
CA LYS A 267 -0.69 -26.04 -4.03
C LYS A 267 -0.01 -25.49 -5.29
N SER A 268 0.28 -24.19 -5.33
CA SER A 268 0.97 -23.60 -6.48
C SER A 268 2.43 -24.08 -6.60
N ARG A 269 3.10 -24.36 -5.48
CA ARG A 269 4.45 -24.94 -5.46
C ARG A 269 4.46 -26.39 -5.91
N GLU A 270 3.50 -27.20 -5.47
CA GLU A 270 3.34 -28.58 -5.91
C GLU A 270 3.12 -28.65 -7.44
N ILE A 271 2.25 -27.77 -7.99
CA ILE A 271 2.03 -27.66 -9.44
C ILE A 271 3.34 -27.29 -10.15
N ALA A 272 4.06 -26.27 -9.66
CA ALA A 272 5.33 -25.85 -10.22
C ALA A 272 6.37 -26.98 -10.24
N GLN A 273 6.50 -27.74 -9.15
CA GLN A 273 7.41 -28.87 -9.04
C GLN A 273 7.07 -30.00 -10.02
N MET A 274 5.78 -30.30 -10.17
CA MET A 274 5.31 -31.30 -11.13
C MET A 274 5.67 -30.89 -12.57
N LEU A 275 5.39 -29.64 -12.94
CA LEU A 275 5.72 -29.11 -14.27
C LEU A 275 7.24 -29.14 -14.53
N HIS A 276 8.05 -28.78 -13.54
CA HIS A 276 9.51 -28.84 -13.65
C HIS A 276 10.02 -30.28 -13.82
N THR A 277 9.50 -31.21 -13.01
CA THR A 277 9.86 -32.64 -13.07
C THR A 277 9.48 -33.25 -14.42
N TYR A 278 8.32 -32.88 -14.97
CA TYR A 278 7.89 -33.29 -16.31
C TYR A 278 8.89 -32.86 -17.39
N VAL A 279 9.40 -31.62 -17.32
CA VAL A 279 10.42 -31.11 -18.24
C VAL A 279 11.74 -31.88 -18.11
N LEU A 280 12.20 -32.18 -16.89
CA LEU A 280 13.46 -32.91 -16.65
C LEU A 280 13.40 -34.39 -17.05
N GLY A 281 12.22 -35.00 -17.08
CA GLY A 281 12.05 -36.43 -17.38
C GLY A 281 12.40 -36.86 -18.81
N ASP A 282 12.85 -35.95 -19.69
CA ASP A 282 13.24 -36.27 -21.06
C ASP A 282 14.68 -35.85 -21.36
N LYS A 283 15.57 -36.84 -21.52
CA LYS A 283 16.99 -36.63 -21.87
C LYS A 283 17.20 -36.35 -23.36
N LYS A 284 16.19 -36.51 -24.24
CA LYS A 284 16.33 -36.37 -25.71
C LYS A 284 15.39 -35.32 -26.36
N SER A 285 14.25 -34.98 -25.76
CA SER A 285 13.25 -34.04 -26.34
C SER A 285 12.81 -32.93 -25.35
N ASN A 286 13.79 -32.29 -24.69
CA ASN A 286 13.54 -31.24 -23.70
C ASN A 286 12.75 -30.04 -24.27
N MET A 287 12.88 -29.75 -25.57
CA MET A 287 12.22 -28.61 -26.20
C MET A 287 10.70 -28.78 -26.34
N THR A 288 10.21 -29.99 -26.64
CA THR A 288 8.76 -30.25 -26.77
C THR A 288 8.05 -30.14 -25.43
N ARG A 289 8.61 -30.75 -24.38
CA ARG A 289 8.02 -30.67 -23.03
C ARG A 289 8.04 -29.26 -22.47
N ARG A 290 9.11 -28.50 -22.70
CA ARG A 290 9.18 -27.06 -22.37
C ARG A 290 8.09 -26.27 -23.08
N ASN A 291 7.88 -26.48 -24.37
CA ASN A 291 6.84 -25.79 -25.12
C ASN A 291 5.43 -26.10 -24.57
N GLN A 292 5.16 -27.35 -24.16
CA GLN A 292 3.89 -27.71 -23.53
C GLN A 292 3.72 -27.02 -22.17
N VAL A 293 4.75 -27.02 -21.32
CA VAL A 293 4.69 -26.32 -20.03
C VAL A 293 4.53 -24.81 -20.22
N ASN A 294 5.18 -24.20 -21.21
CA ASN A 294 5.01 -22.77 -21.50
C ASN A 294 3.55 -22.44 -21.85
N LYS A 295 2.86 -23.27 -22.64
CA LYS A 295 1.43 -23.08 -22.94
C LYS A 295 0.56 -23.13 -21.68
N ILE A 296 0.88 -24.01 -20.73
CA ILE A 296 0.19 -24.10 -19.42
C ILE A 296 0.46 -22.86 -18.58
N LEU A 297 1.69 -22.34 -18.58
CA LEU A 297 2.09 -21.20 -17.76
C LEU A 297 1.62 -19.86 -18.32
N GLU A 298 1.63 -19.68 -19.64
CA GLU A 298 1.33 -18.40 -20.30
C GLU A 298 -0.17 -18.05 -20.30
N THR A 299 -1.03 -19.00 -19.96
CA THR A 299 -2.47 -18.76 -19.95
C THR A 299 -2.97 -18.13 -18.64
N ASN A 300 -3.99 -17.29 -18.78
CA ASN A 300 -4.79 -16.75 -17.66
C ASN A 300 -6.22 -17.32 -17.65
N SER A 301 -6.52 -18.27 -18.54
CA SER A 301 -7.86 -18.83 -18.72
C SER A 301 -7.94 -20.22 -18.09
N ARG A 302 -8.97 -20.42 -17.27
CA ARG A 302 -9.31 -21.73 -16.70
C ARG A 302 -9.41 -22.81 -17.77
N MET A 303 -10.13 -22.51 -18.86
CA MET A 303 -10.39 -23.48 -19.92
C MET A 303 -9.10 -23.89 -20.64
N ILE A 304 -8.27 -22.91 -21.02
CA ILE A 304 -7.01 -23.18 -21.71
C ILE A 304 -6.06 -23.94 -20.78
N PHE A 305 -5.97 -23.55 -19.50
CA PHE A 305 -5.13 -24.25 -18.52
C PHE A 305 -5.50 -25.73 -18.41
N LEU A 306 -6.79 -26.04 -18.23
CA LEU A 306 -7.25 -27.42 -18.09
C LEU A 306 -7.00 -28.25 -19.37
N ASN A 307 -7.24 -27.66 -20.54
CA ASN A 307 -7.01 -28.33 -21.84
C ASN A 307 -5.52 -28.64 -22.06
N GLU A 308 -4.63 -27.71 -21.73
CA GLU A 308 -3.18 -27.93 -21.88
C GLU A 308 -2.64 -28.89 -20.81
N LEU A 309 -3.16 -28.82 -19.57
CA LEU A 309 -2.83 -29.77 -18.52
C LEU A 309 -3.20 -31.20 -18.93
N GLN A 310 -4.41 -31.39 -19.50
CA GLN A 310 -4.88 -32.71 -19.95
C GLN A 310 -3.95 -33.38 -20.96
N GLN A 311 -3.29 -32.60 -21.82
CA GLN A 311 -2.36 -33.14 -22.83
C GLN A 311 -1.09 -33.76 -22.21
N ILE A 312 -0.69 -33.32 -21.03
CA ILE A 312 0.51 -33.83 -20.35
C ILE A 312 0.19 -34.91 -19.30
N ILE A 313 -1.06 -35.03 -18.82
CA ILE A 313 -1.49 -36.05 -17.84
C ILE A 313 -1.01 -37.46 -18.19
N PRO A 314 -1.14 -37.97 -19.43
CA PRO A 314 -0.74 -39.35 -19.75
C PRO A 314 0.76 -39.63 -19.57
N GLN A 315 1.56 -38.57 -19.41
CA GLN A 315 3.02 -38.63 -19.32
C GLN A 315 3.53 -38.28 -17.91
N ILE A 316 2.62 -38.00 -16.97
CA ILE A 316 2.95 -37.71 -15.57
C ILE A 316 2.70 -38.99 -14.75
N PRO A 317 3.64 -39.39 -13.87
CA PRO A 317 3.50 -40.60 -13.07
C PRO A 317 2.38 -40.52 -12.01
N ASP A 318 2.04 -39.32 -11.54
CA ASP A 318 1.00 -39.08 -10.54
C ASP A 318 -0.28 -38.48 -11.16
N ILE A 319 -1.14 -39.36 -11.67
CA ILE A 319 -2.41 -39.00 -12.29
C ILE A 319 -3.39 -38.39 -11.27
N LYS A 320 -3.38 -38.90 -10.03
CA LYS A 320 -4.29 -38.44 -8.97
C LYS A 320 -4.01 -36.99 -8.60
N PHE A 321 -2.74 -36.63 -8.51
CA PHE A 321 -2.33 -35.24 -8.30
C PHE A 321 -2.83 -34.32 -9.43
N ALA A 322 -2.76 -34.76 -10.69
CA ALA A 322 -3.29 -33.98 -11.81
C ALA A 322 -4.82 -33.80 -11.76
N GLU A 323 -5.56 -34.83 -11.34
CA GLU A 323 -7.01 -34.71 -11.11
C GLU A 323 -7.34 -33.71 -10.00
N ASP A 324 -6.59 -33.71 -8.91
CA ASP A 324 -6.79 -32.79 -7.78
C ASP A 324 -6.49 -31.34 -8.17
N ILE A 325 -5.47 -31.10 -9.01
CA ILE A 325 -5.24 -29.78 -9.64
C ILE A 325 -6.43 -29.37 -10.50
N GLY A 326 -6.93 -30.29 -11.33
CA GLY A 326 -8.10 -30.05 -12.18
C GLY A 326 -9.32 -29.61 -11.37
N LYS A 327 -9.62 -30.30 -10.26
CA LYS A 327 -10.71 -29.95 -9.34
C LYS A 327 -10.51 -28.60 -8.67
N LEU A 328 -9.30 -28.30 -8.21
CA LEU A 328 -8.96 -27.01 -7.60
C LEU A 328 -9.21 -25.86 -8.59
N ILE A 329 -8.69 -25.97 -9.81
CA ILE A 329 -8.84 -24.93 -10.85
C ILE A 329 -10.29 -24.79 -11.32
N HIS A 330 -11.03 -25.90 -11.40
CA HIS A 330 -12.42 -25.88 -11.83
C HIS A 330 -13.33 -25.19 -10.80
N SER A 331 -13.12 -25.47 -9.51
CA SER A 331 -13.96 -24.96 -8.40
C SER A 331 -13.60 -23.54 -7.95
N MET A 332 -12.41 -23.04 -8.29
CA MET A 332 -11.97 -21.69 -7.94
C MET A 332 -12.88 -20.61 -8.55
N PRO A 333 -13.18 -19.49 -7.87
CA PRO A 333 -13.87 -18.35 -8.47
C PRO A 333 -13.17 -17.82 -9.72
N VAL A 334 -13.94 -17.36 -10.72
CA VAL A 334 -13.37 -16.90 -12.01
C VAL A 334 -12.34 -15.78 -11.81
N ASP A 335 -12.64 -14.84 -10.92
CA ASP A 335 -11.77 -13.69 -10.64
C ASP A 335 -10.44 -14.09 -9.97
N ASN A 336 -10.41 -15.26 -9.30
CA ASN A 336 -9.19 -15.77 -8.65
C ASN A 336 -8.25 -16.52 -9.60
N ILE A 337 -8.76 -16.96 -10.77
CA ILE A 337 -7.97 -17.76 -11.72
C ILE A 337 -6.70 -17.02 -12.19
N PRO A 338 -6.75 -15.75 -12.65
CA PRO A 338 -5.54 -15.05 -13.09
C PRO A 338 -4.50 -14.90 -11.96
N TYR A 339 -4.94 -14.64 -10.73
CA TYR A 339 -4.05 -14.55 -9.56
C TYR A 339 -3.36 -15.89 -9.29
N PHE A 340 -4.11 -16.98 -9.23
CA PHE A 340 -3.54 -18.30 -8.93
C PHE A 340 -2.60 -18.80 -10.04
N LEU A 341 -2.97 -18.61 -11.31
CA LEU A 341 -2.09 -18.99 -12.43
C LEU A 341 -0.83 -18.12 -12.50
N THR A 342 -0.91 -16.86 -12.05
CA THR A 342 0.27 -16.02 -11.85
C THR A 342 1.13 -16.56 -10.71
N LEU A 343 0.54 -16.94 -9.57
CA LEU A 343 1.27 -17.54 -8.45
C LEU A 343 2.02 -18.81 -8.87
N VAL A 344 1.39 -19.70 -9.65
CA VAL A 344 2.04 -20.90 -10.21
C VAL A 344 3.25 -20.55 -11.05
N ARG A 345 3.17 -19.52 -11.91
CA ARG A 345 4.31 -19.04 -12.71
C ARG A 345 5.48 -18.54 -11.87
N PHE A 346 5.18 -17.78 -10.81
CA PHE A 346 6.19 -17.30 -9.89
C PHE A 346 6.89 -18.44 -9.17
N ASN A 347 6.13 -19.42 -8.68
CA ASN A 347 6.71 -20.60 -8.04
C ASN A 347 7.48 -21.50 -9.02
N TYR A 348 7.03 -21.62 -10.27
CA TYR A 348 7.76 -22.32 -11.31
C TYR A 348 9.12 -21.69 -11.61
N ALA A 349 9.19 -20.36 -11.65
CA ALA A 349 10.45 -19.64 -11.82
C ALA A 349 11.40 -19.83 -10.63
N ILE A 350 10.88 -19.93 -9.40
CA ILE A 350 11.69 -20.28 -8.21
C ILE A 350 12.24 -21.71 -8.36
N VAL A 351 11.37 -22.69 -8.61
CA VAL A 351 11.74 -24.11 -8.73
C VAL A 351 12.78 -24.34 -9.82
N CYS A 352 12.69 -23.65 -10.97
CA CYS A 352 13.66 -23.80 -12.06
C CYS A 352 15.07 -23.27 -11.72
N ASN A 353 15.23 -22.51 -10.65
CA ASN A 353 16.49 -21.86 -10.25
C ASN A 353 16.95 -22.29 -8.84
N GLN A 354 16.31 -23.30 -8.25
CA GLN A 354 16.78 -24.03 -7.07
C GLN A 354 17.50 -25.29 -7.52
#